data_AF-A0A401Q068-F1
#
_entry.id   AF-A0A401Q068-F1
#
_cell.length_a   1.000
_cell.length_b   1.000
_cell.length_c   1.000
_cell.angle_alpha   90.00
_cell.angle_beta   90.00
_cell.angle_gamma   90.00
#
_symmetry.space_group_name_H-M   'P 1'
#
loop_
_entity.id
_entity.type
_entity.pdbx_description
1 polymer ?
#
loop_
_entity_poly.entity_id
_entity_poly.type
_entity_poly.pdbx_seq_one_letter_code
_entity_poly.pdbx_strand_id
1 'polypeptide(L)'
;MDGGRSSAVENLCSYKVSATLYKQLRQVCEDHVKAQILQFREDSLDSSLFLKKINKCWQDHCQQMIMIRSIFLFLDRTYVLQSSMLPSIWDVGLELFRTHIINDRIVQGKTIDGILLLIEEERNGEAVDRSLIRSLLSMLSDLQVYQESFEHRFLEETNCLYAAEGQRLMQEREVSEYLHHVNKRLEEEADRVITYLDQSTQ
;
A
#
# COMPACT_ATOMS: atom_id res chain seq x y z
N MET A 1 32.96 1.57 -10.94
CA MET A 1 33.36 0.44 -10.08
C MET A 1 32.19 -0.52 -9.88
N ASP A 2 31.63 -1.06 -10.98
CA ASP A 2 30.35 -1.80 -10.94
C ASP A 2 30.44 -3.25 -11.48
N GLY A 3 31.58 -3.62 -12.08
CA GLY A 3 31.75 -4.93 -12.74
C GLY A 3 31.99 -6.12 -11.82
N GLY A 4 32.30 -5.92 -10.54
CA GLY A 4 32.70 -7.00 -9.62
C GLY A 4 31.55 -7.76 -8.98
N ARG A 5 30.39 -7.12 -8.76
CA ARG A 5 29.26 -7.72 -8.02
C ARG A 5 28.35 -8.56 -8.92
N SER A 6 28.14 -8.14 -10.17
CA SER A 6 27.37 -8.92 -11.17
C SER A 6 28.06 -10.26 -11.49
N SER A 7 29.41 -10.26 -11.54
CA SER A 7 30.20 -11.44 -11.87
C SER A 7 30.02 -12.62 -10.90
N ALA A 8 29.81 -12.38 -9.61
CA ALA A 8 29.62 -13.46 -8.64
C ALA A 8 28.29 -14.20 -8.82
N VAL A 9 27.19 -13.46 -9.05
CA VAL A 9 25.86 -14.03 -9.29
C VAL A 9 25.82 -14.75 -10.65
N GLU A 10 26.42 -14.15 -11.68
CA GLU A 10 26.57 -14.75 -13.01
C GLU A 10 27.33 -16.08 -12.95
N ASN A 11 28.43 -16.12 -12.21
CA ASN A 11 29.21 -17.35 -12.02
C ASN A 11 28.38 -18.43 -11.32
N LEU A 12 27.73 -18.11 -10.20
CA LEU A 12 26.90 -19.07 -9.45
C LEU A 12 25.72 -19.61 -10.26
N CYS A 13 25.08 -18.77 -11.07
CA CYS A 13 23.99 -19.19 -11.96
C CYS A 13 24.49 -20.11 -13.08
N SER A 14 25.68 -19.82 -13.63
CA SER A 14 26.32 -20.62 -14.69
C SER A 14 26.66 -22.05 -14.24
N TYR A 15 26.88 -22.27 -12.95
CA TYR A 15 27.12 -23.60 -12.36
C TYR A 15 25.83 -24.36 -11.96
N LYS A 16 24.66 -24.00 -12.51
CA LYS A 16 23.35 -24.63 -12.25
C LYS A 16 22.85 -24.54 -10.80
N VAL A 17 23.30 -23.55 -10.03
CA VAL A 17 22.89 -23.34 -8.62
C VAL A 17 21.75 -22.31 -8.50
N SER A 18 21.20 -21.83 -9.62
CA SER A 18 20.19 -20.75 -9.67
C SER A 18 18.95 -21.01 -8.81
N ALA A 19 18.46 -22.26 -8.78
CA ALA A 19 17.30 -22.64 -7.96
C ALA A 19 17.57 -22.48 -6.46
N THR A 20 18.74 -22.94 -6.01
CA THR A 20 19.17 -22.84 -4.61
C THR A 20 19.39 -21.37 -4.22
N LEU A 21 20.02 -20.59 -5.12
CA LEU A 21 20.27 -19.17 -4.89
C LEU A 21 18.96 -18.38 -4.75
N TYR A 22 17.99 -18.62 -5.63
CA TYR A 22 16.66 -18.01 -5.55
C TYR A 22 15.96 -18.35 -4.23
N LYS A 23 15.99 -19.63 -3.82
CA LYS A 23 15.39 -20.09 -2.56
C LYS A 23 16.04 -19.42 -1.35
N GLN A 24 17.37 -19.34 -1.31
CA GLN A 24 18.11 -18.69 -0.23
C GLN A 24 17.82 -17.20 -0.17
N LEU A 25 17.77 -16.52 -1.32
CA LEU A 25 17.43 -15.10 -1.39
C LEU A 25 16.03 -14.85 -0.83
N ARG A 26 15.03 -15.64 -1.25
CA ARG A 26 13.66 -15.56 -0.73
C ARG A 26 13.63 -15.74 0.79
N GLN A 27 14.35 -16.73 1.32
CA GLN A 27 14.38 -17.00 2.76
C GLN A 27 14.95 -15.83 3.56
N VAL A 28 16.08 -15.25 3.12
CA VAL A 28 16.70 -14.11 3.80
C VAL A 28 15.77 -12.89 3.77
N CYS A 29 15.13 -12.61 2.63
CA CYS A 29 14.13 -11.54 2.54
C CYS A 29 12.94 -11.80 3.46
N GLU A 30 12.42 -13.03 3.47
CA GLU A 30 11.28 -13.41 4.30
C GLU A 30 11.57 -13.25 5.80
N ASP A 31 12.72 -13.71 6.26
CA ASP A 31 13.14 -13.59 7.66
C ASP A 31 13.28 -12.10 8.06
N HIS A 32 13.83 -11.27 7.17
CA HIS A 32 13.93 -9.83 7.40
C HIS A 32 12.56 -9.15 7.52
N VAL A 33 11.64 -9.42 6.57
CA VAL A 33 10.29 -8.84 6.57
C VAL A 33 9.50 -9.30 7.80
N LYS A 34 9.57 -10.59 8.18
CA LYS A 34 8.94 -11.10 9.40
C LYS A 34 9.43 -10.40 10.66
N ALA A 35 10.71 -10.05 10.74
CA ALA A 35 11.22 -9.30 11.89
C ALA A 35 10.63 -7.88 11.98
N GLN A 36 10.25 -7.27 10.84
CA GLN A 36 9.68 -5.93 10.82
C GLN A 36 8.29 -5.86 11.47
N ILE A 37 7.52 -6.95 11.55
CA ILE A 37 6.14 -6.90 12.10
C ILE A 37 6.09 -6.44 13.56
N LEU A 38 7.15 -6.74 14.33
CA LEU A 38 7.20 -6.49 15.76
C LEU A 38 7.02 -5.00 16.09
N GLN A 39 7.52 -4.12 15.21
CA GLN A 39 7.42 -2.67 15.40
C GLN A 39 5.98 -2.14 15.32
N PHE A 40 5.04 -2.91 14.76
CA PHE A 40 3.64 -2.50 14.60
C PHE A 40 2.73 -3.12 15.67
N ARG A 41 3.27 -4.04 16.48
CA ARG A 41 2.54 -4.74 17.55
C ARG A 41 2.71 -4.11 18.93
N GLU A 42 3.57 -3.10 19.06
CA GLU A 42 3.73 -2.34 20.32
C GLU A 42 2.52 -1.41 20.59
N ASP A 43 2.26 -1.15 21.87
CA ASP A 43 1.07 -0.42 22.32
C ASP A 43 1.07 1.08 21.99
N SER A 44 -0.16 1.58 21.74
CA SER A 44 -0.62 2.98 21.63
C SER A 44 0.23 3.96 20.79
N LEU A 45 0.45 3.65 19.52
CA LEU A 45 0.77 4.71 18.55
C LEU A 45 -0.50 5.46 18.16
N ASP A 46 -0.42 6.79 18.15
CA ASP A 46 -1.37 7.66 17.46
C ASP A 46 -1.57 7.19 16.00
N SER A 47 -2.79 7.29 15.48
CA SER A 47 -3.14 6.80 14.14
C SER A 47 -2.25 7.43 13.06
N SER A 48 -1.99 8.75 13.12
CA SER A 48 -1.14 9.43 12.14
C SER A 48 0.30 8.92 12.20
N LEU A 49 0.84 8.74 13.41
CA LEU A 49 2.18 8.19 13.61
C LEU A 49 2.29 6.74 13.11
N PHE A 50 1.26 5.92 13.36
CA PHE A 50 1.19 4.55 12.87
C PHE A 50 1.23 4.48 11.35
N LEU A 51 0.41 5.29 10.67
CA LEU A 51 0.37 5.36 9.21
C LEU A 51 1.70 5.81 8.61
N LYS A 52 2.35 6.83 9.19
CA LYS A 52 3.69 7.26 8.77
C LYS A 52 4.73 6.15 8.94
N LYS A 53 4.64 5.35 10.01
CA LYS A 53 5.53 4.21 10.25
C LYS A 53 5.34 3.10 9.20
N ILE A 54 4.09 2.77 8.86
CA ILE A 54 3.77 1.82 7.78
C ILE A 54 4.32 2.32 6.46
N ASN A 55 4.04 3.58 6.11
CA ASN A 55 4.51 4.18 4.87
C ASN A 55 6.04 4.17 4.77
N LYS A 56 6.75 4.50 5.85
CA LYS A 56 8.21 4.46 5.90
C LYS A 56 8.74 3.04 5.70
N CYS A 57 8.15 2.06 6.37
CA CYS A 57 8.53 0.66 6.24
C CYS A 57 8.32 0.14 4.82
N TRP A 58 7.22 0.54 4.17
CA TRP A 58 6.95 0.23 2.77
C TRP A 58 7.98 0.84 1.81
N GLN A 59 8.27 2.14 1.97
CA GLN A 59 9.26 2.84 1.15
C GLN A 59 10.66 2.22 1.29
N ASP A 60 11.06 1.88 2.51
CA ASP A 60 12.35 1.20 2.76
C ASP A 60 12.39 -0.19 2.11
N HIS A 61 11.31 -0.96 2.25
CA HIS A 61 11.19 -2.28 1.63
C HIS A 61 11.31 -2.20 0.11
N CYS A 62 10.59 -1.28 -0.53
CA CYS A 62 10.69 -1.05 -1.97
C CYS A 62 12.12 -0.68 -2.39
N GLN A 63 12.78 0.23 -1.68
CA GLN A 63 14.15 0.64 -1.97
C GLN A 63 15.15 -0.52 -1.84
N GLN A 64 15.00 -1.34 -0.80
CA GLN A 64 15.82 -2.54 -0.60
C GLN A 64 15.59 -3.57 -1.71
N MET A 65 14.34 -3.82 -2.09
CA MET A 65 14.00 -4.78 -3.14
C MET A 65 14.48 -4.33 -4.52
N ILE A 66 14.45 -3.03 -4.84
CA ILE A 66 15.06 -2.47 -6.07
C ILE A 66 16.56 -2.76 -6.09
N MET A 67 17.26 -2.54 -4.97
CA MET A 67 18.69 -2.80 -4.87
C MET A 67 19.02 -4.29 -5.00
N ILE A 68 18.27 -5.16 -4.30
CA ILE A 68 18.41 -6.60 -4.38
C ILE A 68 18.20 -7.06 -5.83
N ARG A 69 17.11 -6.64 -6.47
CA ARG A 69 16.85 -6.98 -7.87
C ARG A 69 17.96 -6.52 -8.81
N SER A 70 18.57 -5.37 -8.55
CA SER A 70 19.69 -4.86 -9.34
C SER A 70 20.94 -5.74 -9.20
N ILE A 71 21.23 -6.23 -7.98
CA ILE A 71 22.34 -7.15 -7.72
C ILE A 71 22.08 -8.53 -8.35
N PHE A 72 20.84 -9.01 -8.27
CA PHE A 72 20.42 -10.33 -8.76
C PHE A 72 19.77 -10.29 -10.16
N LEU A 73 20.04 -9.25 -10.95
CA LEU A 73 19.39 -9.03 -12.24
C LEU A 73 19.59 -10.19 -13.21
N PHE A 74 20.78 -10.80 -13.20
CA PHE A 74 21.06 -11.97 -14.04
C PHE A 74 20.18 -13.16 -13.66
N LEU A 75 19.98 -13.42 -12.36
CA LEU A 75 19.10 -14.48 -11.87
C LEU A 75 17.64 -14.22 -12.30
N ASP A 76 17.17 -12.98 -12.15
CA ASP A 76 15.82 -12.53 -12.52
C ASP A 76 15.56 -12.69 -14.03
N ARG A 77 16.53 -12.31 -14.88
CA ARG A 77 16.38 -12.32 -16.35
C ARG A 77 16.67 -13.66 -17.03
N THR A 78 17.38 -14.57 -16.38
CA THR A 78 17.75 -15.86 -16.99
C THR A 78 16.95 -17.02 -16.42
N TYR A 79 17.05 -17.27 -15.12
CA TYR A 79 16.42 -18.42 -14.49
C TYR A 79 14.93 -18.19 -14.23
N VAL A 80 14.58 -17.04 -13.64
CA VAL A 80 13.20 -16.73 -13.27
C VAL A 80 12.35 -16.48 -14.52
N LEU A 81 12.83 -15.66 -15.46
CA LEU A 81 12.11 -15.38 -16.72
C LEU A 81 11.83 -16.64 -17.57
N GLN A 82 12.69 -17.65 -17.52
CA GLN A 82 12.49 -18.92 -18.23
C GLN A 82 11.52 -19.87 -17.50
N SER A 83 11.25 -19.62 -16.23
CA SER A 83 10.41 -20.46 -15.36
C SER A 83 9.07 -19.78 -15.11
N SER A 84 8.05 -20.09 -15.93
CA SER A 84 6.73 -19.44 -15.85
C SER A 84 6.00 -19.57 -14.50
N MET A 85 6.46 -20.46 -13.61
CA MET A 85 5.87 -20.70 -12.30
C MET A 85 6.55 -19.92 -11.17
N LEU A 86 7.67 -19.22 -11.44
CA LEU A 86 8.42 -18.50 -10.41
C LEU A 86 8.15 -16.99 -10.50
N PRO A 87 7.74 -16.34 -9.40
CA PRO A 87 7.58 -14.89 -9.37
C PRO A 87 8.93 -14.18 -9.52
N SER A 88 8.91 -12.99 -10.13
CA SER A 88 10.10 -12.14 -10.20
C SER A 88 10.59 -11.78 -8.79
N ILE A 89 11.85 -11.36 -8.67
CA ILE A 89 12.39 -10.91 -7.37
C ILE A 89 11.54 -9.78 -6.79
N TRP A 90 11.01 -8.90 -7.65
CA TRP A 90 10.09 -7.84 -7.23
C TRP A 90 8.78 -8.40 -6.68
N ASP A 91 8.15 -9.33 -7.40
CA ASP A 91 6.86 -9.92 -7.00
C ASP A 91 6.98 -10.72 -5.70
N VAL A 92 8.12 -11.39 -5.47
CA VAL A 92 8.43 -12.02 -4.16
C VAL A 92 8.45 -10.96 -3.06
N GLY A 93 9.06 -9.80 -3.31
CA GLY A 93 9.06 -8.68 -2.35
C GLY A 93 7.64 -8.23 -2.00
N LEU A 94 6.77 -8.06 -3.00
CA LEU A 94 5.37 -7.70 -2.81
C LEU A 94 4.61 -8.78 -2.01
N GLU A 95 4.76 -10.05 -2.41
CA GLU A 95 4.15 -11.21 -1.73
C GLU A 95 4.52 -11.27 -0.25
N LEU A 96 5.81 -11.08 0.07
CA LEU A 96 6.32 -11.14 1.43
C LEU A 96 5.78 -9.99 2.28
N PHE A 97 5.76 -8.76 1.76
CA PHE A 97 5.25 -7.60 2.49
C PHE A 97 3.74 -7.73 2.73
N ARG A 98 2.98 -8.14 1.71
CA ARG A 98 1.55 -8.44 1.84
C ARG A 98 1.30 -9.47 2.93
N THR A 99 1.99 -10.60 2.85
CA THR A 99 1.73 -11.76 3.71
C THR A 99 2.09 -11.50 5.17
N HIS A 100 3.26 -10.89 5.42
CA HIS A 100 3.82 -10.80 6.77
C HIS A 100 3.58 -9.46 7.46
N ILE A 101 3.22 -8.41 6.70
CA ILE A 101 2.92 -7.08 7.25
C ILE A 101 1.44 -6.72 7.09
N ILE A 102 0.97 -6.54 5.85
CA ILE A 102 -0.36 -5.96 5.60
C ILE A 102 -1.51 -6.95 5.90
N ASN A 103 -1.28 -8.26 5.78
CA ASN A 103 -2.28 -9.28 6.13
C ASN A 103 -2.30 -9.64 7.62
N ASP A 104 -1.40 -9.07 8.44
CA ASP A 104 -1.55 -9.14 9.89
C ASP A 104 -2.80 -8.34 10.28
N ARG A 105 -3.77 -9.00 10.94
CA ARG A 105 -5.09 -8.41 11.21
C ARG A 105 -5.04 -7.09 11.96
N ILE A 106 -4.12 -6.95 12.90
CA ILE A 106 -4.01 -5.74 13.73
C ILE A 106 -3.43 -4.61 12.88
N VAL A 107 -2.40 -4.91 12.09
CA VAL A 107 -1.78 -3.93 11.18
C VAL A 107 -2.77 -3.49 10.11
N GLN A 108 -3.47 -4.44 9.49
CA GLN A 108 -4.47 -4.16 8.47
C GLN A 108 -5.56 -3.25 9.03
N GLY A 109 -6.19 -3.65 10.14
CA GLY A 109 -7.26 -2.88 10.77
C GLY A 109 -6.83 -1.44 11.05
N LYS A 110 -5.72 -1.25 11.76
CA LYS A 110 -5.18 0.09 12.07
C LYS A 110 -4.83 0.91 10.83
N THR A 111 -4.32 0.27 9.78
CA THR A 111 -3.98 0.96 8.52
C THR A 111 -5.25 1.44 7.83
N ILE A 112 -6.25 0.56 7.68
CA ILE A 112 -7.50 0.90 6.99
C ILE A 112 -8.28 1.94 7.81
N ASP A 113 -8.45 1.73 9.11
CA ASP A 113 -9.16 2.65 10.01
C ASP A 113 -8.49 4.04 10.01
N GLY A 114 -7.16 4.08 10.03
CA GLY A 114 -6.42 5.33 9.99
C GLY A 114 -6.59 6.08 8.66
N ILE A 115 -6.58 5.38 7.52
CA ILE A 115 -6.79 6.02 6.21
C ILE A 115 -8.21 6.58 6.11
N LEU A 116 -9.21 5.81 6.55
CA LEU A 116 -10.61 6.24 6.54
C LEU A 116 -10.83 7.46 7.44
N LEU A 117 -10.21 7.46 8.63
CA LEU A 117 -10.24 8.61 9.54
C LEU A 117 -9.68 9.87 8.88
N LEU A 118 -8.52 9.80 8.21
CA LEU A 118 -7.95 10.95 7.50
C LEU A 118 -8.89 11.47 6.39
N ILE A 119 -9.61 10.58 5.70
CA ILE A 119 -10.58 10.99 4.68
C ILE A 119 -11.80 11.65 5.32
N GLU A 120 -12.28 11.15 6.46
CA GLU A 120 -13.36 11.76 7.23
C GLU A 120 -12.98 13.15 7.76
N GLU A 121 -11.79 13.28 8.35
CA GLU A 121 -11.21 14.57 8.80
C GLU A 121 -11.17 15.57 7.64
N GLU A 122 -10.71 15.15 6.46
CA GLU A 122 -10.71 16.00 5.27
C GLU A 122 -12.12 16.40 4.81
N ARG A 123 -13.09 15.48 4.85
CA ARG A 123 -14.51 15.79 4.55
C ARG A 123 -15.10 16.79 5.54
N ASN A 124 -14.58 16.84 6.76
CA ASN A 124 -14.94 17.82 7.77
C ASN A 124 -14.19 19.15 7.64
N GLY A 125 -13.29 19.27 6.64
CA GLY A 125 -12.55 20.49 6.34
C GLY A 125 -11.21 20.60 7.06
N GLU A 126 -10.75 19.52 7.69
CA GLU A 126 -9.42 19.48 8.31
C GLU A 126 -8.32 19.32 7.24
N ALA A 127 -7.16 19.91 7.52
CA ALA A 127 -6.02 19.78 6.64
C ALA A 127 -5.28 18.46 6.91
N VAL A 128 -5.27 17.56 5.92
CA VAL A 128 -4.63 16.24 6.03
C VAL A 128 -3.44 16.08 5.09
N ASP A 129 -2.57 15.12 5.38
CA ASP A 129 -1.45 14.76 4.51
C ASP A 129 -1.94 13.87 3.35
N ARG A 130 -2.45 14.51 2.29
CA ARG A 130 -2.89 13.82 1.05
C ARG A 130 -1.79 12.97 0.41
N SER A 131 -0.52 13.34 0.59
CA SER A 131 0.60 12.59 0.03
C SER A 131 0.80 11.25 0.73
N LEU A 132 0.59 11.22 2.05
CA LEU A 132 0.58 10.01 2.85
C LEU A 132 -0.58 9.09 2.43
N ILE A 133 -1.79 9.63 2.29
CA ILE A 133 -2.97 8.87 1.84
C ILE A 133 -2.70 8.24 0.48
N ARG A 134 -2.25 9.03 -0.51
CA ARG A 134 -1.90 8.52 -1.84
C ARG A 134 -0.88 7.39 -1.77
N SER A 135 0.20 7.58 -1.01
CA SER A 135 1.28 6.59 -0.90
C SER A 135 0.79 5.26 -0.29
N LEU A 136 -0.06 5.33 0.74
CA LEU A 136 -0.64 4.14 1.38
C LEU A 136 -1.67 3.44 0.48
N LEU A 137 -2.53 4.18 -0.20
CA LEU A 137 -3.50 3.58 -1.12
C LEU A 137 -2.80 2.94 -2.34
N SER A 138 -1.77 3.59 -2.89
CA SER A 138 -0.93 3.00 -3.93
C SER A 138 -0.24 1.72 -3.45
N MET A 139 0.25 1.69 -2.20
CA MET A 139 0.77 0.45 -1.59
C MET A 139 -0.31 -0.66 -1.57
N LEU A 140 -1.55 -0.36 -1.15
CA LEU A 140 -2.62 -1.37 -1.15
C LEU A 140 -2.95 -1.86 -2.57
N SER A 141 -2.89 -1.00 -3.59
CA SER A 141 -3.06 -1.38 -4.99
C SER A 141 -1.90 -2.26 -5.50
N ASP A 142 -0.66 -1.89 -5.21
CA ASP A 142 0.54 -2.66 -5.58
C ASP A 142 0.52 -4.06 -4.94
N LEU A 143 0.01 -4.17 -3.71
CA LEU A 143 -0.16 -5.43 -2.99
C LEU A 143 -1.45 -6.18 -3.38
N GLN A 144 -2.28 -5.61 -4.24
CA GLN A 144 -3.55 -6.19 -4.70
C GLN A 144 -4.55 -6.47 -3.57
N VAL A 145 -4.56 -5.63 -2.53
CA VAL A 145 -5.49 -5.74 -1.40
C VAL A 145 -6.43 -4.54 -1.27
N TYR A 146 -6.29 -3.53 -2.14
CA TYR A 146 -7.08 -2.29 -2.14
C TYR A 146 -8.59 -2.58 -2.14
N GLN A 147 -9.07 -3.37 -3.09
CA GLN A 147 -10.51 -3.63 -3.25
C GLN A 147 -11.11 -4.37 -2.03
N GLU A 148 -10.43 -5.44 -1.61
CA GLU A 148 -10.93 -6.31 -0.53
C GLU A 148 -10.79 -5.69 0.87
N SER A 149 -9.74 -4.90 1.12
CA SER A 149 -9.44 -4.38 2.46
C SER A 149 -9.94 -2.96 2.68
N PHE A 150 -9.93 -2.12 1.64
CA PHE A 150 -10.23 -0.69 1.75
C PHE A 150 -11.53 -0.30 1.05
N GLU A 151 -11.65 -0.57 -0.26
CA GLU A 151 -12.68 0.04 -1.10
C GLU A 151 -14.11 -0.23 -0.62
N HIS A 152 -14.43 -1.49 -0.27
CA HIS A 152 -15.76 -1.82 0.25
C HIS A 152 -16.11 -1.01 1.51
N ARG A 153 -15.18 -0.90 2.45
CA ARG A 153 -15.37 -0.14 3.69
C ARG A 153 -15.46 1.36 3.41
N PHE A 154 -14.62 1.88 2.53
CA PHE A 154 -14.66 3.27 2.11
C PHE A 154 -16.02 3.64 1.51
N LEU A 155 -16.58 2.81 0.63
CA LEU A 155 -17.89 3.03 0.03
C LEU A 155 -19.02 2.94 1.07
N GLU A 156 -18.94 1.99 2.00
CA GLU A 156 -19.91 1.85 3.10
C GLU A 156 -19.93 3.10 4.00
N GLU A 157 -18.76 3.55 4.48
CA GLU A 157 -18.65 4.74 5.32
C GLU A 157 -19.05 6.01 4.57
N THR A 158 -18.70 6.11 3.28
CA THR A 158 -19.11 7.23 2.42
C THR A 158 -20.62 7.28 2.24
N ASN A 159 -21.27 6.12 2.03
CA ASN A 159 -22.73 6.04 1.92
C ASN A 159 -23.42 6.44 3.23
N CYS A 160 -22.93 5.95 4.36
CA CYS A 160 -23.46 6.32 5.68
C CYS A 160 -23.32 7.83 5.94
N LEU A 161 -22.17 8.41 5.64
CA LEU A 161 -21.90 9.84 5.80
C LEU A 161 -22.86 10.67 4.97
N TYR A 162 -22.97 10.41 3.66
CA TYR A 162 -23.81 11.23 2.79
C TYR A 162 -25.32 11.00 2.99
N ALA A 163 -25.73 9.80 3.43
CA ALA A 163 -27.11 9.58 3.86
C ALA A 163 -27.48 10.46 5.06
N ALA A 164 -26.62 10.50 6.08
CA ALA A 164 -26.84 11.33 7.27
C ALA A 164 -26.74 12.83 6.95
N GLU A 165 -25.72 13.25 6.20
CA GLU A 165 -25.52 14.64 5.79
C GLU A 165 -26.71 15.15 4.95
N GLY A 166 -27.18 14.35 4.00
CA GLY A 166 -28.32 14.68 3.14
C GLY A 166 -29.62 14.86 3.94
N GLN A 167 -29.95 13.92 4.83
CA GLN A 167 -31.15 14.01 5.67
C GLN A 167 -31.12 15.25 6.58
N ARG A 168 -29.96 15.51 7.18
CA ARG A 168 -29.78 16.64 8.09
C ARG A 168 -29.88 17.97 7.35
N LEU A 169 -29.12 18.15 6.27
CA LEU A 169 -29.07 19.42 5.55
C LEU A 169 -30.35 19.77 4.81
N MET A 170 -31.12 18.77 4.36
CA MET A 170 -32.43 19.01 3.74
C MET A 170 -33.47 19.58 4.71
N GLN A 171 -33.29 19.39 6.02
CA GLN A 171 -34.14 19.99 7.06
C GLN A 171 -33.62 21.34 7.54
N GLU A 172 -32.29 21.53 7.53
CA GLU A 172 -31.63 22.72 8.06
C GLU A 172 -31.51 23.88 7.05
N ARG A 173 -31.52 23.60 5.74
CA ARG A 173 -31.20 24.58 4.70
C ARG A 173 -32.30 24.72 3.66
N GLU A 174 -32.36 25.90 3.04
CA GLU A 174 -33.17 26.15 1.86
C GLU A 174 -32.67 25.33 0.66
N VAL A 175 -33.56 25.04 -0.29
CA VAL A 175 -33.24 24.19 -1.46
C VAL A 175 -32.04 24.71 -2.25
N SER A 176 -31.92 26.03 -2.44
CA SER A 176 -30.81 26.63 -3.17
C SER A 176 -29.46 26.41 -2.47
N GLU A 177 -29.41 26.57 -1.15
CA GLU A 177 -28.21 26.35 -0.34
C GLU A 177 -27.83 24.86 -0.28
N TYR A 178 -28.82 23.98 -0.21
CA TYR A 178 -28.61 22.53 -0.29
C TYR A 178 -28.01 22.12 -1.65
N LEU A 179 -28.56 22.60 -2.77
CA LEU A 179 -28.02 22.30 -4.09
C LEU A 179 -26.60 22.83 -4.29
N HIS A 180 -26.30 24.02 -3.75
CA HIS A 180 -24.93 24.54 -3.75
C HIS A 180 -23.98 23.65 -2.94
N HIS A 181 -24.42 23.16 -1.78
CA HIS A 181 -23.65 22.22 -0.96
C HIS A 181 -23.40 20.90 -1.68
N VAL A 182 -24.43 20.34 -2.34
CA VAL A 182 -24.28 19.10 -3.13
C VAL A 182 -23.26 19.29 -4.25
N ASN A 183 -23.33 20.38 -5.01
CA ASN A 183 -22.36 20.65 -6.06
C ASN A 183 -20.93 20.73 -5.52
N LYS A 184 -20.74 21.43 -4.38
CA LYS A 184 -19.46 21.49 -3.69
C LYS A 184 -18.95 20.09 -3.30
N ARG A 185 -19.78 19.23 -2.71
CA ARG A 185 -19.39 17.86 -2.33
C ARG A 185 -18.98 17.01 -3.53
N LEU A 186 -19.70 17.12 -4.65
CA LEU A 186 -19.35 16.41 -5.89
C LEU A 186 -17.98 16.84 -6.42
N GLU A 187 -17.69 18.14 -6.42
CA GLU A 187 -16.38 18.67 -6.81
C GLU A 187 -15.27 18.18 -5.85
N GLU A 188 -15.52 18.21 -4.55
CA GLU A 188 -14.57 17.73 -3.53
C GLU A 188 -14.28 16.22 -3.65
N GLU A 189 -15.28 15.37 -3.88
CA GLU A 189 -15.05 13.93 -4.09
C GLU A 189 -14.36 13.63 -5.42
N ALA A 190 -14.69 14.36 -6.49
CA ALA A 190 -13.98 14.25 -7.76
C ALA A 190 -12.48 14.59 -7.62
N ASP A 191 -12.16 15.63 -6.84
CA ASP A 191 -10.78 15.98 -6.50
C ASP A 191 -10.08 14.89 -5.70
N ARG A 192 -10.75 14.26 -4.71
CA ARG A 192 -10.18 13.13 -3.94
C ARG A 192 -9.85 11.94 -4.81
N VAL A 193 -10.74 11.60 -5.75
CA VAL A 193 -10.52 10.52 -6.70
C VAL A 193 -9.25 10.75 -7.52
N ILE A 194 -9.10 11.96 -8.07
CA ILE A 194 -7.91 12.32 -8.86
C ILE A 194 -6.65 12.39 -7.97
N THR A 195 -6.82 12.80 -6.71
CA THR A 195 -5.71 13.13 -5.82
C THR A 195 -5.17 11.93 -5.04
N TYR A 196 -5.92 10.88 -4.75
CA TYR A 196 -5.34 9.74 -4.03
C TYR A 196 -6.06 8.40 -4.16
N LEU A 197 -7.33 8.35 -4.60
CA LEU A 197 -8.03 7.06 -4.76
C LEU A 197 -7.58 6.33 -6.03
N ASP A 198 -7.81 5.03 -6.06
CA ASP A 198 -7.62 4.22 -7.26
C ASP A 198 -8.69 4.54 -8.32
N GLN A 199 -8.34 4.44 -9.60
CA GLN A 199 -9.30 4.69 -10.69
C GLN A 199 -10.46 3.69 -10.70
N SER A 200 -10.27 2.51 -10.10
CA SER A 200 -11.35 1.53 -9.93
C SER A 200 -12.49 2.01 -9.02
N THR A 201 -12.25 3.04 -8.20
CA THR A 201 -13.24 3.63 -7.27
C THR A 201 -14.08 4.75 -7.92
N GLN A 202 -14.01 4.93 -9.24
CA GLN A 202 -14.82 5.90 -10.01
C GLN A 202 -16.24 5.44 -10.31
#